data_AF-A0A1G2QJ16-F1
#
_entry.id   AF-A0A1G2QJ16-F1
#
_cell.length_a   1.000
_cell.length_b   1.000
_cell.length_c   1.000
_cell.angle_alpha   90.00
_cell.angle_beta   90.00
_cell.angle_gamma   90.00
#
_symmetry.space_group_name_H-M   'P 1'
#
loop_
_entity.id
_entity.type
_entity.pdbx_description
1 polymer ?
#
loop_
_entity_poly.entity_id
_entity_poly.type
_entity_poly.pdbx_seq_one_letter_code
_entity_poly.pdbx_strand_id
1 'polypeptide(L)'
;MKVDFINSERVKVGDEELIYFMHPNMLRDKLIEAVEKIGAQKFFSSPEENVKKARENVAEYFFVLGLKKDSGQDWFLMQPKKDPPDFILMTVAANPITITLDHFELVEIPGRCKSFEEMLEIVRGKLNKGYAGKYHLLIFVNHEKSKEWINTLHQQIQDFAPFKTVWTVHLVWYKGKSSLYGSVVNRLRPYPTRSIEVALDDEALRQSSPLPDHMEELKIDGKTFINFKPDFVKELTMAMRKSLLARSQARR
;
A
#
# COMPACT_ATOMS: atom_id res chain seq x y z
N MET A 1 -23.44 -0.89 5.35
CA MET A 1 -22.62 -0.93 4.13
C MET A 1 -22.11 -2.36 4.02
N LYS A 2 -22.80 -3.16 3.20
CA LYS A 2 -22.46 -4.56 2.96
C LYS A 2 -21.29 -4.57 1.99
N VAL A 3 -20.17 -5.16 2.38
CA VAL A 3 -18.97 -5.29 1.54
C VAL A 3 -18.89 -6.75 1.16
N ASP A 4 -19.27 -7.12 -0.06
CA ASP A 4 -19.18 -8.49 -0.57
C ASP A 4 -17.89 -8.62 -1.39
N PHE A 5 -16.93 -9.39 -0.92
CA PHE A 5 -15.75 -9.70 -1.73
C PHE A 5 -16.15 -10.78 -2.74
N ILE A 6 -16.38 -10.35 -3.98
CA ILE A 6 -16.73 -11.20 -5.10
C ILE A 6 -15.51 -11.99 -5.58
N ASN A 7 -14.25 -11.51 -5.49
CA ASN A 7 -12.97 -12.25 -5.65
C ASN A 7 -11.73 -11.40 -5.25
N SER A 8 -10.51 -11.91 -5.46
CA SER A 8 -9.23 -11.23 -5.19
C SER A 8 -9.03 -9.88 -5.90
N GLU A 9 -9.86 -9.65 -6.90
CA GLU A 9 -10.02 -8.44 -7.66
C GLU A 9 -11.52 -8.22 -7.89
N ARG A 10 -12.43 -8.49 -6.92
CA ARG A 10 -13.87 -8.13 -6.98
C ARG A 10 -14.46 -7.77 -5.62
N VAL A 11 -14.98 -6.55 -5.42
CA VAL A 11 -15.66 -6.14 -4.17
C VAL A 11 -16.94 -5.37 -4.50
N LYS A 12 -18.06 -5.72 -3.87
CA LYS A 12 -19.33 -5.00 -3.98
C LYS A 12 -19.59 -4.26 -2.69
N VAL A 13 -19.88 -2.97 -2.73
CA VAL A 13 -20.25 -2.20 -1.54
C VAL A 13 -21.67 -1.69 -1.70
N GLY A 14 -22.64 -2.38 -1.10
CA GLY A 14 -24.06 -2.16 -1.41
C GLY A 14 -24.42 -2.68 -2.80
N ASP A 15 -24.99 -1.82 -3.65
CA ASP A 15 -25.35 -2.15 -5.04
C ASP A 15 -24.29 -1.72 -6.07
N GLU A 16 -23.23 -1.04 -5.62
CA GLU A 16 -22.14 -0.61 -6.47
C GLU A 16 -21.04 -1.68 -6.53
N GLU A 17 -20.71 -2.10 -7.74
CA GLU A 17 -19.50 -2.87 -8.02
C GLU A 17 -18.30 -1.93 -7.95
N LEU A 18 -17.53 -2.00 -6.87
CA LEU A 18 -16.34 -1.19 -6.68
C LEU A 18 -15.10 -1.99 -7.09
N ILE A 19 -14.25 -1.36 -7.89
CA ILE A 19 -13.03 -1.94 -8.45
C ILE A 19 -11.97 -2.12 -7.34
N TYR A 20 -11.99 -3.28 -6.70
CA TYR A 20 -10.92 -4.28 -6.60
C TYR A 20 -9.68 -3.90 -5.80
N PHE A 21 -9.75 -4.20 -4.51
CA PHE A 21 -8.59 -4.35 -3.65
C PHE A 21 -7.83 -5.63 -4.05
N MET A 22 -6.69 -5.47 -4.71
CA MET A 22 -5.78 -6.55 -5.10
C MET A 22 -5.08 -7.18 -3.89
N HIS A 23 -5.03 -8.50 -3.87
CA HIS A 23 -4.25 -9.25 -2.90
C HIS A 23 -2.73 -9.06 -3.14
N PRO A 24 -1.88 -9.04 -2.08
CA PRO A 24 -0.42 -8.92 -2.21
C PRO A 24 0.23 -9.87 -3.22
N ASN A 25 -0.24 -11.12 -3.29
CA ASN A 25 0.28 -12.11 -4.24
C ASN A 25 0.02 -11.73 -5.70
N MET A 26 -1.08 -11.04 -6.01
CA MET A 26 -1.34 -10.58 -7.39
C MET A 26 -0.44 -9.41 -7.78
N LEU A 27 -0.07 -8.56 -6.81
CA LEU A 27 0.91 -7.49 -7.02
C LEU A 27 2.29 -8.07 -7.34
N ARG A 28 2.66 -9.21 -6.73
CA ARG A 28 3.89 -9.95 -7.06
C ARG A 28 3.93 -10.40 -8.51
N ASP A 29 2.85 -11.01 -9.00
CA ASP A 29 2.80 -11.53 -10.36
C ASP A 29 2.92 -10.38 -11.37
N LYS A 30 2.18 -9.28 -11.14
CA LYS A 30 2.30 -8.04 -11.94
C LYS A 30 3.70 -7.42 -11.91
N LEU A 31 4.37 -7.45 -10.75
CA LEU A 31 5.74 -6.98 -10.61
C LEU A 31 6.68 -7.80 -11.51
N ILE A 32 6.60 -9.14 -11.44
CA ILE A 32 7.45 -10.05 -12.21
C ILE A 32 7.25 -9.77 -13.70
N GLU A 33 6.00 -9.75 -14.17
CA GLU A 33 5.66 -9.45 -15.56
C GLU A 33 6.18 -8.07 -16.01
N ALA A 34 6.04 -7.03 -15.17
CA ALA A 34 6.48 -5.68 -15.52
C ALA A 34 8.01 -5.58 -15.62
N VAL A 35 8.74 -6.18 -14.68
CA VAL A 35 10.21 -6.18 -14.68
C VAL A 35 10.76 -6.99 -15.86
N GLU A 36 10.18 -8.16 -16.15
CA GLU A 36 10.56 -9.00 -17.30
C GLU A 36 10.32 -8.27 -18.62
N LYS A 37 9.18 -7.58 -18.76
CA LYS A 37 8.81 -6.86 -19.99
C LYS A 37 9.63 -5.60 -20.23
N ILE A 38 9.94 -4.83 -19.19
CA ILE A 38 10.65 -3.55 -19.31
C ILE A 38 12.17 -3.76 -19.37
N GLY A 39 12.67 -4.75 -18.63
CA GLY A 39 14.09 -4.98 -18.40
C GLY A 39 14.67 -4.05 -17.33
N ALA A 40 15.59 -4.58 -16.52
CA ALA A 40 16.13 -3.89 -15.34
C ALA A 40 16.73 -2.51 -15.65
N GLN A 41 17.57 -2.40 -16.69
CA GLN A 41 18.24 -1.14 -17.03
C GLN A 41 17.25 -0.02 -17.38
N LYS A 42 16.23 -0.33 -18.18
CA LYS A 42 15.19 0.62 -18.58
C LYS A 42 14.32 1.00 -17.39
N PHE A 43 14.01 0.03 -16.52
CA PHE A 43 13.23 0.25 -15.32
C PHE A 43 13.82 1.34 -14.42
N PHE A 44 15.13 1.36 -14.18
CA PHE A 44 15.77 2.33 -13.27
C PHE A 44 16.07 3.70 -13.87
N SER A 45 16.26 3.78 -15.18
CA SER A 45 16.77 5.00 -15.83
C SER A 45 15.72 5.73 -16.67
N SER A 46 14.65 5.04 -17.10
CA SER A 46 13.74 5.59 -18.11
C SER A 46 12.84 6.70 -17.54
N PRO A 47 12.70 7.82 -18.27
CA PRO A 47 11.72 8.86 -17.98
C PRO A 47 10.29 8.51 -18.43
N GLU A 48 10.08 7.41 -19.16
CA GLU A 48 8.78 7.07 -19.74
C GLU A 48 7.71 6.82 -18.66
N GLU A 49 6.50 7.36 -18.85
CA GLU A 49 5.40 7.33 -17.88
C GLU A 49 4.90 5.90 -17.58
N ASN A 50 4.90 5.01 -18.57
CA ASN A 50 4.58 3.60 -18.37
C ASN A 50 5.62 2.89 -17.47
N VAL A 51 6.90 3.27 -17.57
CA VAL A 51 7.97 2.74 -16.72
C VAL A 51 7.88 3.34 -15.31
N LYS A 52 7.51 4.61 -15.20
CA LYS A 52 7.19 5.25 -13.92
C LYS A 52 6.06 4.52 -13.18
N LYS A 53 4.93 4.24 -13.84
CA LYS A 53 3.84 3.46 -13.25
C LYS A 53 4.27 2.07 -12.80
N ALA A 54 5.11 1.39 -13.59
CA ALA A 54 5.67 0.11 -13.19
C ALA A 54 6.48 0.24 -11.89
N ARG A 55 7.33 1.27 -11.79
CA ARG A 55 8.10 1.59 -10.58
C ARG A 55 7.23 1.88 -9.36
N GLU A 56 6.14 2.61 -9.54
CA GLU A 56 5.16 2.89 -8.48
C GLU A 56 4.51 1.59 -7.99
N ASN A 57 4.07 0.70 -8.89
CA ASN A 57 3.54 -0.62 -8.52
C ASN A 57 4.57 -1.48 -7.75
N VAL A 58 5.86 -1.37 -8.09
CA VAL A 58 6.94 -2.06 -7.37
C VAL A 58 7.06 -1.53 -5.94
N ALA A 59 7.04 -0.20 -5.79
CA ALA A 59 7.09 0.45 -4.50
C ALA A 59 5.89 0.05 -3.63
N GLU A 60 4.69 0.05 -4.21
CA GLU A 60 3.45 -0.40 -3.58
C GLU A 60 3.54 -1.85 -3.10
N TYR A 61 4.02 -2.77 -3.95
CA TYR A 61 4.19 -4.18 -3.57
C TYR A 61 5.14 -4.35 -2.38
N PHE A 62 6.34 -3.77 -2.46
CA PHE A 62 7.30 -3.88 -1.36
C PHE A 62 6.83 -3.18 -0.09
N PHE A 63 6.09 -2.08 -0.22
CA PHE A 63 5.46 -1.42 0.90
C PHE A 63 4.43 -2.32 1.59
N VAL A 64 3.55 -2.97 0.82
CA VAL A 64 2.56 -3.94 1.32
C VAL A 64 3.24 -5.11 2.02
N LEU A 65 4.34 -5.65 1.48
CA LEU A 65 5.11 -6.70 2.16
C LEU A 65 5.72 -6.21 3.48
N GLY A 66 6.23 -4.99 3.51
CA GLY A 66 6.74 -4.36 4.72
C GLY A 66 5.65 -4.24 5.79
N LEU A 67 4.46 -3.77 5.42
CA LEU A 67 3.31 -3.69 6.33
C LEU A 67 2.87 -5.07 6.82
N LYS A 68 2.86 -6.08 5.95
CA LYS A 68 2.56 -7.45 6.36
C LYS A 68 3.57 -7.98 7.37
N LYS A 69 4.87 -7.78 7.13
CA LYS A 69 5.91 -8.15 8.09
C LYS A 69 5.77 -7.40 9.42
N ASP A 70 5.32 -6.15 9.36
CA ASP A 70 5.14 -5.29 10.53
C ASP A 70 3.96 -5.71 11.41
N SER A 71 2.84 -6.04 10.77
CA SER A 71 1.52 -6.23 11.40
C SER A 71 1.08 -7.69 11.49
N GLY A 72 1.70 -8.59 10.73
CA GLY A 72 1.27 -9.98 10.58
C GLY A 72 -0.02 -10.16 9.78
N GLN A 73 -0.51 -9.12 9.11
CA GLN A 73 -1.79 -9.12 8.39
C GLN A 73 -1.60 -8.81 6.91
N ASP A 74 -2.47 -9.37 6.06
CA ASP A 74 -2.50 -8.99 4.65
C ASP A 74 -3.11 -7.58 4.47
N TRP A 75 -2.50 -6.83 3.57
CA TRP A 75 -2.94 -5.50 3.16
C TRP A 75 -3.31 -5.53 1.69
N PHE A 76 -4.55 -5.22 1.39
CA PHE A 76 -5.05 -5.23 0.04
C PHE A 76 -4.94 -3.84 -0.57
N LEU A 77 -4.67 -3.75 -1.87
CA LEU A 77 -4.37 -2.49 -2.55
C LEU A 77 -5.40 -2.16 -3.64
N MET A 78 -5.91 -0.94 -3.64
CA MET A 78 -6.80 -0.42 -4.68
C MET A 78 -6.20 0.85 -5.30
N GLN A 79 -6.24 0.95 -6.64
CA GLN A 79 -5.87 2.16 -7.38
C GLN A 79 -7.16 2.91 -7.79
N PRO A 80 -7.45 4.10 -7.22
CA PRO A 80 -8.62 4.88 -7.56
C PRO A 80 -8.59 5.38 -9.01
N LYS A 81 -9.77 5.60 -9.61
CA LYS A 81 -9.87 6.20 -10.95
C LYS A 81 -9.51 7.69 -10.99
N LYS A 82 -9.51 8.37 -9.84
CA LYS A 82 -9.25 9.82 -9.71
C LYS A 82 -8.21 10.03 -8.59
N ASP A 83 -7.12 10.73 -8.91
CA ASP A 83 -6.14 11.27 -7.95
C ASP A 83 -6.66 12.61 -7.42
N PRO A 84 -6.63 12.87 -6.10
CA PRO A 84 -6.13 12.01 -5.02
C PRO A 84 -7.20 11.06 -4.40
N PRO A 85 -6.80 9.90 -3.81
CA PRO A 85 -5.43 9.43 -3.59
C PRO A 85 -4.79 8.66 -4.75
N ASP A 86 -3.47 8.48 -4.71
CA ASP A 86 -2.71 7.61 -5.62
C ASP A 86 -3.09 6.12 -5.43
N PHE A 87 -3.19 5.65 -4.18
CA PHE A 87 -3.69 4.32 -3.85
C PHE A 87 -4.40 4.26 -2.49
N ILE A 88 -5.18 3.21 -2.26
CA ILE A 88 -5.87 2.95 -1.00
C ILE A 88 -5.48 1.56 -0.51
N LEU A 89 -5.06 1.48 0.74
CA LEU A 89 -4.81 0.21 1.42
C LEU A 89 -5.98 -0.15 2.31
N MET A 90 -6.33 -1.42 2.32
CA MET A 90 -7.31 -2.00 3.21
C MET A 90 -6.69 -3.12 4.04
N THR A 91 -6.99 -3.13 5.33
CA THR A 91 -6.75 -4.29 6.19
C THR A 91 -7.99 -4.58 7.03
N VAL A 92 -8.09 -5.82 7.48
CA VAL A 92 -9.21 -6.33 8.27
C VAL A 92 -8.65 -7.03 9.50
N ALA A 93 -8.94 -6.47 10.68
CA ALA A 93 -8.59 -7.07 11.96
C ALA A 93 -9.79 -7.80 12.58
N ALA A 94 -9.54 -8.94 13.22
CA ALA A 94 -10.53 -9.64 14.03
C ALA A 94 -10.42 -9.20 15.51
N ASN A 95 -11.58 -9.04 16.18
CA ASN A 95 -11.72 -8.82 17.63
C ASN A 95 -11.10 -7.52 18.21
N PRO A 96 -11.80 -6.36 18.14
CA PRO A 96 -13.06 -6.13 17.45
C PRO A 96 -12.87 -6.06 15.94
N ILE A 97 -13.91 -6.42 15.21
CA ILE A 97 -13.92 -6.35 13.75
C ILE A 97 -13.71 -4.90 13.33
N THR A 98 -12.60 -4.65 12.65
CA THR A 98 -12.26 -3.31 12.15
C THR A 98 -11.77 -3.43 10.72
N ILE A 99 -12.43 -2.71 9.81
CA ILE A 99 -11.95 -2.50 8.44
C ILE A 99 -11.30 -1.12 8.41
N THR A 100 -10.01 -1.09 8.12
CA THR A 100 -9.25 0.15 7.98
C THR A 100 -9.05 0.45 6.51
N LEU A 101 -9.29 1.70 6.11
CA LEU A 101 -9.06 2.21 4.76
C LEU A 101 -8.12 3.40 4.82
N ASP A 102 -6.87 3.19 4.44
CA ASP A 102 -5.82 4.20 4.46
C ASP A 102 -5.55 4.72 3.07
N HIS A 103 -5.70 6.03 2.89
CA HIS A 103 -5.57 6.71 1.61
C HIS A 103 -4.15 7.26 1.50
N PHE A 104 -3.41 6.80 0.50
CA PHE A 104 -2.01 7.13 0.31
C PHE A 104 -1.78 8.01 -0.91
N GLU A 105 -0.94 8.99 -0.70
CA GLU A 105 -0.20 9.67 -1.75
C GLU A 105 1.16 8.99 -1.92
N LEU A 106 1.62 8.92 -3.16
CA LEU A 106 2.91 8.36 -3.55
C LEU A 106 3.75 9.45 -4.21
N VAL A 107 5.05 9.45 -3.93
CA VAL A 107 6.03 10.22 -4.69
C VAL A 107 7.26 9.38 -4.99
N GLU A 108 7.62 9.25 -6.27
CA GLU A 108 8.88 8.66 -6.69
C GLU A 108 9.99 9.72 -6.62
N ILE A 109 11.12 9.35 -6.02
CA ILE A 109 12.41 10.03 -6.21
C ILE A 109 13.18 9.28 -7.31
N PRO A 110 13.33 9.88 -8.50
CA PRO A 110 13.95 9.20 -9.63
C PRO A 110 15.44 8.90 -9.41
N GLY A 111 15.92 7.79 -9.98
CA GLY A 111 17.34 7.43 -9.95
C GLY A 111 18.27 8.40 -10.68
N ARG A 112 17.71 9.31 -11.47
CA ARG A 112 18.47 10.39 -12.14
C ARG A 112 18.68 11.64 -11.28
N CYS A 113 18.08 11.73 -10.09
CA CYS A 113 18.33 12.84 -9.16
C CYS A 113 19.83 12.92 -8.86
N LYS A 114 20.42 14.09 -9.01
CA LYS A 114 21.88 14.28 -8.88
C LYS A 114 22.31 14.63 -7.46
N SER A 115 21.39 15.18 -6.67
CA SER A 115 21.67 15.61 -5.30
C SER A 115 20.49 15.37 -4.36
N PHE A 116 20.77 15.48 -3.07
CA PHE A 116 19.74 15.41 -2.03
C PHE A 116 18.77 16.60 -2.13
N GLU A 117 19.25 17.78 -2.53
CA GLU A 117 18.43 18.99 -2.67
C GLU A 117 17.35 18.80 -3.75
N GLU A 118 17.67 18.19 -4.90
CA GLU A 118 16.68 17.85 -5.92
C GLU A 118 15.60 16.89 -5.37
N MET A 119 16.02 15.88 -4.61
CA MET A 119 15.11 14.96 -3.92
C MET A 119 14.21 15.70 -2.92
N LEU A 120 14.78 16.62 -2.14
CA LEU A 120 14.07 17.41 -1.14
C LEU A 120 13.05 18.35 -1.78
N GLU A 121 13.37 18.95 -2.92
CA GLU A 121 12.44 19.77 -3.70
C GLU A 121 11.22 18.97 -4.17
N ILE A 122 11.43 17.73 -4.65
CA ILE A 122 10.34 16.83 -5.05
C ILE A 122 9.43 16.52 -3.85
N VAL A 123 10.01 16.18 -2.69
CA VAL A 123 9.23 15.89 -1.48
C VAL A 123 8.46 17.14 -1.03
N ARG A 124 9.10 18.31 -0.99
CA ARG A 124 8.45 19.58 -0.63
C ARG A 124 7.30 19.93 -1.59
N GLY A 125 7.46 19.67 -2.88
CA GLY A 125 6.40 19.82 -3.86
C GLY A 125 5.16 19.00 -3.51
N LYS A 126 5.35 17.76 -3.06
CA LYS A 126 4.24 16.91 -2.60
C LYS A 126 3.64 17.41 -1.27
N LEU A 127 4.47 17.83 -0.30
CA LEU A 127 3.99 18.41 0.98
C LEU A 127 3.12 19.67 0.76
N ASN A 128 3.43 20.47 -0.25
CA ASN A 128 2.76 21.75 -0.53
C ASN A 128 1.53 21.65 -1.45
N LYS A 129 1.11 20.45 -1.91
CA LYS A 129 0.02 20.27 -2.89
C LYS A 129 -1.38 20.69 -2.38
N GLY A 130 -1.55 20.96 -1.08
CA GLY A 130 -2.79 21.52 -0.52
C GLY A 130 -3.96 20.53 -0.50
N TYR A 131 -3.74 19.35 0.07
CA TYR A 131 -4.72 18.25 0.10
C TYR A 131 -6.02 18.60 0.84
N ALA A 132 -7.17 18.27 0.24
CA ALA A 132 -8.49 18.45 0.85
C ALA A 132 -8.80 17.44 1.97
N GLY A 133 -8.05 16.34 2.04
CA GLY A 133 -8.22 15.25 3.00
C GLY A 133 -6.95 14.93 3.78
N LYS A 134 -7.06 14.05 4.79
CA LYS A 134 -5.91 13.54 5.56
C LYS A 134 -5.37 12.26 4.92
N TYR A 135 -4.27 12.38 4.19
CA TYR A 135 -3.60 11.28 3.51
C TYR A 135 -2.41 10.74 4.31
N HIS A 136 -1.93 9.57 3.92
CA HIS A 136 -0.61 9.04 4.26
C HIS A 136 0.34 9.31 3.08
N LEU A 137 1.65 9.39 3.33
CA LEU A 137 2.63 9.56 2.25
C LEU A 137 3.56 8.34 2.17
N LEU A 138 3.72 7.80 0.96
CA LEU A 138 4.76 6.86 0.60
C LEU A 138 5.78 7.55 -0.32
N ILE A 139 7.04 7.58 0.10
CA ILE A 139 8.15 8.10 -0.71
C ILE A 139 8.95 6.90 -1.24
N PHE A 140 8.89 6.66 -2.54
CA PHE A 140 9.73 5.65 -3.17
C PHE A 140 11.09 6.25 -3.53
N VAL A 141 12.15 5.85 -2.84
CA VAL A 141 13.50 6.37 -3.07
C VAL A 141 14.26 5.43 -4.02
N ASN A 142 14.07 5.64 -5.31
CA ASN A 142 14.69 4.85 -6.36
C ASN A 142 16.10 5.35 -6.70
N HIS A 143 17.00 5.41 -5.71
CA HIS A 143 18.35 5.98 -5.88
C HIS A 143 19.41 5.17 -5.13
N GLU A 144 20.64 5.13 -5.65
CA GLU A 144 21.76 4.38 -5.04
C GLU A 144 22.11 4.88 -3.62
N LYS A 145 21.97 6.19 -3.38
CA LYS A 145 22.15 6.84 -2.06
C LYS A 145 20.91 6.80 -1.18
N SER A 146 19.90 5.99 -1.52
CA SER A 146 18.61 5.95 -0.82
C SER A 146 18.74 5.90 0.71
N LYS A 147 19.58 5.03 1.25
CA LYS A 147 19.82 4.91 2.70
C LYS A 147 20.33 6.21 3.32
N GLU A 148 21.30 6.86 2.69
CA GLU A 148 21.85 8.14 3.15
C GLU A 148 20.79 9.25 3.07
N TRP A 149 20.12 9.36 1.93
CA TRP A 149 19.13 10.41 1.69
C TRP A 149 17.89 10.29 2.57
N ILE A 150 17.43 9.07 2.88
CA ILE A 150 16.32 8.86 3.82
C ILE A 150 16.70 9.36 5.22
N ASN A 151 17.92 9.10 5.67
CA ASN A 151 18.40 9.60 6.96
C ASN A 151 18.48 11.13 6.98
N THR A 152 19.03 11.75 5.93
CA THR A 152 19.11 13.20 5.80
C THR A 152 17.71 13.84 5.71
N LEU A 153 16.79 13.23 4.96
CA LEU A 153 15.38 13.67 4.87
C LEU A 153 14.72 13.70 6.24
N HIS A 154 14.91 12.64 7.02
CA HIS A 154 14.35 12.51 8.36
C HIS A 154 14.88 13.59 9.31
N GLN A 155 16.15 13.98 9.17
CA GLN A 155 16.76 15.04 9.97
C GLN A 155 16.30 16.44 9.55
N GLN A 156 16.11 16.69 8.26
CA GLN A 156 15.79 18.04 7.75
C GLN A 156 14.30 18.39 7.78
N ILE A 157 13.41 17.42 7.56
CA ILE A 157 11.96 17.68 7.58
C ILE A 157 11.41 17.38 8.97
N GLN A 158 11.24 18.45 9.75
CA GLN A 158 10.65 18.34 11.08
C GLN A 158 9.12 18.16 11.03
N ASP A 159 8.46 18.75 10.04
CA ASP A 159 7.00 18.64 9.86
C ASP A 159 6.65 18.07 8.49
N PHE A 160 5.92 16.96 8.50
CA PHE A 160 5.40 16.30 7.31
C PHE A 160 3.89 16.57 7.13
N ALA A 161 3.33 17.58 7.80
CA ALA A 161 1.96 18.02 7.55
C ALA A 161 1.73 18.26 6.04
N PRO A 162 0.54 17.89 5.52
CA PRO A 162 -0.65 17.45 6.23
C PRO A 162 -0.77 15.92 6.43
N PHE A 163 0.30 15.15 6.22
CA PHE A 163 0.24 13.69 6.21
C PHE A 163 0.17 13.06 7.61
N LYS A 164 -0.72 12.08 7.79
CA LYS A 164 -0.87 11.34 9.07
C LYS A 164 0.36 10.51 9.41
N THR A 165 0.89 9.81 8.40
CA THR A 165 2.08 8.98 8.51
C THR A 165 2.93 9.19 7.26
N VAL A 166 4.24 9.08 7.41
CA VAL A 166 5.17 9.13 6.28
C VAL A 166 6.02 7.89 6.29
N TRP A 167 6.03 7.23 5.15
CA TRP A 167 6.77 6.01 4.88
C TRP A 167 7.74 6.24 3.74
N THR A 168 8.85 5.53 3.77
CA THR A 168 9.76 5.42 2.63
C THR A 168 9.92 3.96 2.26
N VAL A 169 10.14 3.68 0.99
CA VAL A 169 10.59 2.37 0.51
C VAL A 169 11.80 2.57 -0.39
N HIS A 170 12.81 1.73 -0.24
CA HIS A 170 13.93 1.64 -1.19
C HIS A 170 14.31 0.18 -1.41
N LEU A 171 14.85 -0.09 -2.59
CA LEU A 171 15.24 -1.43 -3.00
C LEU A 171 16.66 -1.76 -2.55
N VAL A 172 16.89 -2.99 -2.12
CA VAL A 172 18.20 -3.52 -1.71
C VAL A 172 18.69 -4.51 -2.74
N TRP A 173 19.93 -4.35 -3.18
CA TRP A 173 20.60 -5.21 -4.14
C TRP A 173 21.68 -6.03 -3.46
N TYR A 174 21.92 -7.26 -3.91
CA TYR A 174 23.05 -8.05 -3.40
C TYR A 174 24.38 -7.37 -3.72
N LYS A 175 25.23 -7.19 -2.71
CA LYS A 175 26.59 -6.66 -2.90
C LYS A 175 27.37 -7.59 -3.84
N GLY A 176 27.69 -7.11 -5.04
CA GLY A 176 28.44 -7.88 -6.05
C GLY A 176 27.60 -8.70 -7.04
N LYS A 177 26.26 -8.62 -7.01
CA LYS A 177 25.39 -9.22 -8.04
C LYS A 177 24.36 -8.21 -8.53
N SER A 178 24.06 -8.20 -9.82
CA SER A 178 23.02 -7.35 -10.45
C SER A 178 21.59 -7.80 -10.13
N SER A 179 21.36 -8.46 -8.99
CA SER A 179 20.09 -9.07 -8.60
C SER A 179 19.49 -8.38 -7.38
N LEU A 180 18.20 -8.09 -7.48
CA LEU A 180 17.40 -7.52 -6.40
C LEU A 180 17.34 -8.52 -5.23
N TYR A 181 17.71 -8.08 -4.03
CA TYR A 181 17.60 -8.88 -2.80
C TYR A 181 16.25 -8.66 -2.12
N GLY A 182 15.76 -7.42 -2.09
CA GLY A 182 14.61 -7.07 -1.29
C GLY A 182 14.35 -5.58 -1.23
N SER A 183 13.77 -5.13 -0.13
CA SER A 183 13.53 -3.71 0.15
C SER A 183 13.66 -3.41 1.64
N VAL A 184 13.81 -2.12 1.95
CA VAL A 184 13.62 -1.61 3.31
C VAL A 184 12.48 -0.60 3.30
N VAL A 185 11.51 -0.83 4.16
CA VAL A 185 10.39 0.07 4.41
C VAL A 185 10.64 0.79 5.73
N ASN A 186 10.65 2.13 5.72
CA ASN A 186 10.85 2.94 6.92
C ASN A 186 9.61 3.77 7.23
N ARG A 187 9.10 3.68 8.47
CA ARG A 187 8.17 4.65 9.03
C ARG A 187 8.96 5.82 9.59
N LEU A 188 8.87 6.99 8.95
CA LEU A 188 9.46 8.23 9.45
C LEU A 188 8.54 8.94 10.45
N ARG A 189 7.23 8.78 10.29
CA ARG A 189 6.19 9.33 11.18
C ARG A 189 4.98 8.39 11.29
N PRO A 190 4.30 8.33 12.45
CA PRO A 190 4.67 8.94 13.72
C PRO A 190 5.89 8.27 14.36
N TYR A 191 6.48 8.93 15.36
CA TYR A 191 7.57 8.37 16.18
C TYR A 191 7.05 7.28 17.14
N PRO A 192 7.89 6.30 17.55
CA PRO A 192 9.28 6.11 17.11
C PRO A 192 9.36 5.65 15.64
N THR A 193 10.48 5.98 15.00
CA THR A 193 10.75 5.48 13.66
C THR A 193 10.90 3.96 13.69
N ARG A 194 10.57 3.32 12.57
CA ARG A 194 10.65 1.86 12.42
C ARG A 194 11.20 1.53 11.04
N SER A 195 12.12 0.58 10.97
CA SER A 195 12.68 0.07 9.71
C SER A 195 12.37 -1.42 9.61
N ILE A 196 11.85 -1.83 8.47
CA ILE A 196 11.39 -3.19 8.20
C ILE A 196 12.10 -3.66 6.94
N GLU A 197 12.96 -4.66 7.09
CA GLU A 197 13.66 -5.28 5.96
C GLU A 197 12.84 -6.45 5.41
N VAL A 198 12.58 -6.41 4.11
CA VAL A 198 11.82 -7.42 3.38
C VAL A 198 12.77 -8.08 2.39
N ALA A 199 13.05 -9.35 2.60
CA ALA A 199 13.82 -10.14 1.64
C ALA A 199 12.86 -10.78 0.62
N LEU A 200 13.26 -10.86 -0.65
CA LEU A 200 12.42 -11.46 -1.68
C LEU A 200 12.19 -12.96 -1.44
N ASP A 201 13.16 -13.65 -0.86
CA ASP A 201 13.16 -15.07 -0.54
C ASP A 201 12.48 -15.43 0.79
N ASP A 202 11.91 -14.44 1.49
CA ASP A 202 11.13 -14.66 2.72
C ASP A 202 9.80 -15.38 2.40
N GLU A 203 9.81 -16.71 2.47
CA GLU A 203 8.65 -17.55 2.14
C GLU A 203 7.44 -17.26 3.03
N ALA A 204 7.65 -16.86 4.29
CA ALA A 204 6.58 -16.55 5.22
C ALA A 204 5.73 -15.36 4.74
N LEU A 205 6.34 -14.38 4.06
CA LEU A 205 5.61 -13.24 3.51
C LEU A 205 4.79 -13.60 2.27
N ARG A 206 5.16 -14.67 1.57
CA ARG A 206 4.48 -15.18 0.37
C ARG A 206 3.26 -16.05 0.70
N GLN A 207 3.24 -16.65 1.89
CA GLN A 207 2.07 -17.39 2.36
C GLN A 207 0.95 -16.40 2.67
N SER A 208 -0.26 -16.67 2.17
CA SER A 208 -1.43 -15.89 2.61
C SER A 208 -1.55 -16.00 4.13
N SER A 209 -1.83 -14.88 4.79
CA SER A 209 -2.17 -14.93 6.21
C SER A 209 -3.44 -15.76 6.33
N PRO A 210 -3.63 -16.49 7.44
CA PRO A 210 -4.91 -17.14 7.71
C PRO A 210 -6.03 -16.11 7.53
N LEU A 211 -7.07 -16.48 6.79
CA LEU A 211 -8.24 -15.62 6.70
C LEU A 211 -8.75 -15.33 8.11
N PRO A 212 -9.16 -14.09 8.41
CA PRO A 212 -9.85 -13.80 9.65
C PRO A 212 -11.03 -14.77 9.83
N ASP A 213 -11.36 -15.17 11.06
CA ASP A 213 -12.40 -16.18 11.36
C ASP A 213 -13.78 -15.89 10.73
N HIS A 214 -14.03 -14.64 10.38
CA HIS A 214 -15.26 -14.15 9.79
C HIS A 214 -15.24 -14.05 8.26
N MET A 215 -14.11 -14.39 7.64
CA MET A 215 -13.97 -14.60 6.21
C MET A 215 -13.88 -16.09 5.91
N GLU A 216 -14.21 -16.47 4.68
CA GLU A 216 -14.12 -17.84 4.19
C GLU A 216 -13.68 -17.86 2.73
N GLU A 217 -12.99 -18.93 2.35
CA GLU A 217 -12.71 -19.23 0.96
C GLU A 217 -13.93 -19.94 0.33
N LEU A 218 -14.47 -19.36 -0.74
CA LEU A 218 -15.45 -19.97 -1.62
C LEU A 218 -14.73 -20.46 -2.89
N LYS A 219 -15.07 -21.65 -3.37
CA LYS A 219 -14.58 -22.15 -4.66
C LYS A 219 -15.76 -22.21 -5.64
N ILE A 220 -15.73 -21.41 -6.69
CA ILE A 220 -16.80 -21.33 -7.71
C ILE A 220 -16.14 -21.42 -9.10
N ASP A 221 -16.60 -22.32 -9.97
CA ASP A 221 -16.08 -22.47 -11.34
C ASP A 221 -14.54 -22.59 -11.44
N GLY A 222 -13.92 -23.31 -10.50
CA GLY A 222 -12.47 -23.51 -10.45
C GLY A 222 -11.67 -22.29 -9.97
N LYS A 223 -12.34 -21.20 -9.56
CA LYS A 223 -11.72 -20.01 -8.98
C LYS A 223 -11.91 -19.99 -7.47
N THR A 224 -10.91 -19.51 -6.74
CA THR A 224 -10.98 -19.26 -5.30
C THR A 224 -11.39 -17.82 -5.04
N PHE A 225 -12.34 -17.65 -4.14
CA PHE A 225 -12.96 -16.40 -3.72
C PHE A 225 -12.76 -16.26 -2.22
N ILE A 226 -12.48 -15.06 -1.74
CA ILE A 226 -12.51 -14.78 -0.31
C ILE A 226 -13.77 -13.97 -0.08
N ASN A 227 -14.65 -14.41 0.81
CA ASN A 227 -15.88 -13.70 1.15
C ASN A 227 -16.01 -13.55 2.66
N PHE A 228 -16.85 -12.64 3.13
CA PHE A 228 -17.28 -12.66 4.52
C PHE A 228 -18.32 -13.76 4.73
N LYS A 229 -18.22 -14.46 5.86
CA LYS A 229 -19.22 -15.43 6.29
C LYS A 229 -20.59 -14.74 6.41
N PRO A 230 -21.70 -15.38 6.01
CA PRO A 230 -23.03 -14.77 6.05
C PRO A 230 -23.43 -14.19 7.41
N ASP A 231 -23.08 -14.90 8.49
CA ASP A 231 -23.38 -14.47 9.86
C ASP A 231 -22.67 -13.17 10.23
N PHE A 232 -21.42 -13.01 9.78
CA PHE A 232 -20.67 -11.77 9.96
C PHE A 232 -21.31 -10.59 9.22
N VAL A 233 -21.71 -10.81 7.96
CA VAL A 233 -22.34 -9.77 7.14
C VAL A 233 -23.63 -9.27 7.81
N LYS A 234 -24.38 -10.19 8.42
CA LYS A 234 -25.60 -9.90 9.18
C LYS A 234 -25.30 -9.02 10.40
N GLU A 235 -24.29 -9.37 11.20
CA GLU A 235 -23.87 -8.59 12.38
C GLU A 235 -23.39 -7.18 12.01
N LEU A 236 -22.51 -7.08 11.00
CA LEU A 236 -22.01 -5.80 10.49
C LEU A 236 -23.16 -4.89 10.03
N THR A 237 -24.12 -5.46 9.28
CA THR A 237 -25.29 -4.73 8.79
C THR A 237 -26.15 -4.22 9.95
N MET A 238 -26.34 -5.02 11.00
CA MET A 238 -27.07 -4.61 12.20
C MET A 238 -26.36 -3.49 12.97
N ALA A 239 -25.04 -3.59 13.15
CA ALA A 239 -24.24 -2.56 13.82
C ALA A 239 -24.31 -1.23 13.08
N MET A 240 -24.19 -1.24 11.75
CA MET A 240 -24.29 -0.02 10.93
C MET A 240 -25.68 0.60 10.97
N ARG A 241 -26.75 -0.21 10.97
CA ARG A 241 -28.14 0.29 11.14
C ARG A 241 -28.33 0.98 12.50
N LYS A 242 -27.83 0.38 13.59
CA LYS A 242 -27.88 1.01 14.92
C LYS A 242 -27.12 2.34 14.97
N SER A 243 -25.93 2.39 14.39
CA SER A 243 -25.12 3.62 14.32
C SER A 243 -25.81 4.74 13.52
N LEU A 244 -26.41 4.41 12.37
CA LEU A 244 -27.17 5.35 11.56
C LEU A 244 -28.40 5.90 12.30
N LEU A 245 -29.13 5.05 13.02
CA LEU A 245 -30.28 5.44 13.85
C LEU A 245 -29.85 6.35 15.01
N ALA A 246 -28.75 6.02 15.70
CA ALA A 246 -28.23 6.88 16.78
C ALA A 246 -27.80 8.26 16.27
N ARG A 247 -27.16 8.32 15.08
CA ARG A 247 -26.77 9.59 14.44
C ARG A 247 -27.95 10.43 13.96
N SER A 248 -29.04 9.80 13.51
CA SER A 248 -30.25 10.53 13.10
C SER A 248 -31.02 11.07 14.30
N GLN A 249 -30.99 10.37 15.43
CA GLN A 249 -31.58 10.82 16.69
C GLN A 249 -30.76 11.94 17.34
N ALA A 250 -29.43 11.90 17.28
CA ALA A 250 -28.55 12.95 17.79
C ALA A 250 -28.57 14.25 16.96
N ARG A 251 -29.20 14.26 15.78
CA ARG A 251 -29.37 15.42 14.90
C ARG A 251 -30.77 16.04 14.98
N ARG A 252 -31.66 15.48 15.81
CA ARG A 252 -32.95 16.07 16.18
C ARG A 252 -32.82 16.72 17.55
#